data_AF-A0A7Z7B044-F1
#
_entry.id   AF-A0A7Z7B044-F1
#
_cell.length_a   1.000
_cell.length_b   1.000
_cell.length_c   1.000
_cell.angle_alpha   90.00
_cell.angle_beta   90.00
_cell.angle_gamma   90.00
#
_symmetry.space_group_name_H-M   'P 1'
#
loop_
_entity.id
_entity.type
_entity.pdbx_description
1 polymer ?
#
loop_
_entity_poly.entity_id
_entity_poly.type
_entity_poly.pdbx_seq_one_letter_code
_entity_poly.pdbx_strand_id
1 'polypeptide(L)'
;MRRFLSLLLLSFFLLSVSTASAGTVRITDPLDAYEYTVYQVTANDTEYIGDFTTNDTLVLSSAYNYQITVKPNVVSLTADPIQGVYWFQAYLPFILAFALVGCVVVGLFLIWKRGAKL
;
A
#
# COMPACT_ATOMS: atom_id res chain seq x y z
N MET A 1 31.61 -34.35 34.39
CA MET A 1 31.54 -32.90 34.04
C MET A 1 31.58 -32.60 32.55
N ARG A 2 32.51 -33.17 31.74
CA ARG A 2 32.59 -32.88 30.29
C ARG A 2 31.30 -33.14 29.50
N ARG A 3 30.60 -34.25 29.74
CA ARG A 3 29.33 -34.58 29.06
C ARG A 3 28.17 -33.65 29.45
N PHE A 4 28.19 -33.13 30.66
CA PHE A 4 27.18 -32.19 31.16
C PHE A 4 27.37 -30.81 30.52
N LEU A 5 28.62 -30.36 30.38
CA LEU A 5 28.95 -29.12 29.68
C LEU A 5 28.57 -29.17 28.19
N SER A 6 28.79 -30.30 27.51
CA SER A 6 28.37 -30.49 26.12
C SER A 6 26.86 -30.47 25.94
N LEU A 7 26.09 -31.05 26.88
CA LEU A 7 24.63 -31.00 26.84
C LEU A 7 24.08 -29.59 27.09
N LEU A 8 24.71 -28.84 28.00
CA LEU A 8 24.33 -27.46 28.31
C LEU A 8 24.64 -26.49 27.15
N LEU A 9 25.78 -26.68 26.47
CA LEU A 9 26.10 -25.94 25.24
C LEU A 9 25.15 -26.27 24.10
N LEU A 10 24.77 -27.54 23.94
CA LEU A 10 23.81 -27.96 22.93
C LEU A 10 22.42 -27.38 23.20
N SER A 11 21.97 -27.31 24.46
CA SER A 11 20.69 -26.69 24.79
C SER A 11 20.71 -25.18 24.54
N PHE A 12 21.83 -24.49 24.85
CA PHE A 12 21.99 -23.07 24.54
C PHE A 12 21.97 -22.80 23.04
N PHE A 13 22.57 -23.68 22.23
CA PHE A 13 22.57 -23.56 20.77
C PHE A 13 21.17 -23.75 20.16
N LEU A 14 20.38 -24.69 20.70
CA LEU A 14 19.00 -24.92 20.27
C LEU A 14 18.07 -23.75 20.65
N LEU A 15 18.34 -23.06 21.77
CA LEU A 15 17.58 -21.87 22.20
C LEU A 15 17.89 -20.62 21.37
N SER A 16 19.03 -20.58 20.67
CA SER A 16 19.40 -19.46 19.80
C SER A 16 18.83 -19.51 18.38
N VAL A 17 18.05 -20.55 18.03
CA VAL A 17 17.38 -20.63 16.73
C VAL A 17 16.25 -19.62 16.70
N SER A 18 16.51 -18.46 16.10
CA SER A 18 15.50 -17.45 15.84
C SER A 18 14.54 -18.00 14.79
N THR A 19 13.27 -18.21 15.13
CA THR A 19 12.25 -18.57 14.15
C THR A 19 11.94 -17.34 13.32
N ALA A 20 12.39 -17.34 12.07
CA ALA A 20 11.99 -16.37 11.07
C ALA A 20 10.47 -16.52 10.84
N SER A 21 9.67 -15.65 11.46
CA SER A 21 8.21 -15.65 11.32
C SER A 21 7.85 -15.04 9.96
N ALA A 22 7.09 -15.76 9.13
CA ALA A 22 6.56 -15.20 7.90
C ALA A 22 5.61 -14.03 8.25
N GLY A 23 5.78 -12.89 7.59
CA GLY A 23 4.89 -11.75 7.74
C GLY A 23 3.70 -11.89 6.79
N THR A 24 2.48 -11.69 7.28
CA THR A 24 1.31 -11.54 6.41
C THR A 24 1.18 -10.07 6.02
N VAL A 25 1.32 -9.76 4.74
CA VAL A 25 1.06 -8.43 4.20
C VAL A 25 -0.32 -8.45 3.58
N ARG A 26 -1.25 -7.66 4.12
CA ARG A 26 -2.57 -7.44 3.52
C ARG A 26 -2.58 -6.07 2.88
N ILE A 27 -2.69 -6.04 1.56
CA ILE A 27 -2.87 -4.81 0.81
C ILE A 27 -4.36 -4.55 0.73
N THR A 28 -4.80 -3.36 1.13
CA THR A 28 -6.22 -2.96 1.07
C THR A 28 -6.33 -1.77 0.12
N ASP A 29 -6.87 -2.02 -1.06
CA ASP A 29 -7.29 -0.97 -1.99
C ASP A 29 -8.82 -0.90 -1.99
N PRO A 30 -9.44 0.25 -1.69
CA PRO A 30 -10.90 0.40 -1.69
C PRO A 30 -11.56 0.11 -3.05
N LEU A 31 -10.79 0.09 -4.14
CA LEU A 31 -11.30 -0.07 -5.50
C LEU A 31 -10.91 -1.40 -6.16
N ASP A 32 -10.15 -2.24 -5.45
CA ASP A 32 -9.66 -3.55 -5.93
C ASP A 32 -9.01 -3.44 -7.33
N ALA A 33 -8.41 -2.28 -7.61
CA ALA A 33 -8.10 -1.84 -8.94
C ALA A 33 -6.68 -2.20 -9.33
N TYR A 34 -5.77 -2.36 -8.38
CA TYR A 34 -4.34 -2.49 -8.68
C TYR A 34 -3.86 -3.94 -8.73
N GLU A 35 -2.94 -4.17 -9.66
CA GLU A 35 -2.11 -5.37 -9.71
C GLU A 35 -0.76 -5.03 -9.08
N TYR A 36 -0.23 -5.93 -8.27
CA TYR A 36 1.00 -5.76 -7.51
C TYR A 36 2.02 -6.76 -8.02
N THR A 37 3.11 -6.26 -8.58
CA THR A 37 4.24 -7.12 -8.94
C THR A 37 5.20 -7.23 -7.77
N VAL A 38 5.48 -8.45 -7.34
CA VAL A 38 6.36 -8.71 -6.20
C VAL A 38 7.67 -9.29 -6.68
N TYR A 39 8.76 -8.71 -6.19
CA TYR A 39 10.11 -9.19 -6.41
C TYR A 39 10.79 -9.55 -5.10
N GLN A 40 11.55 -10.64 -5.10
CA GLN A 40 12.49 -11.00 -4.05
C GLN A 40 13.84 -10.31 -4.32
N VAL A 41 14.34 -9.56 -3.36
CA VAL A 41 15.65 -8.91 -3.44
C VAL A 41 16.68 -9.79 -2.75
N THR A 42 17.65 -10.28 -3.53
CA THR A 42 18.84 -11.00 -3.04
C THR A 42 20.06 -10.08 -3.10
N ALA A 43 21.19 -10.51 -2.52
CA ALA A 43 22.40 -9.68 -2.46
C ALA A 43 22.94 -9.26 -3.85
N ASN A 44 22.64 -10.05 -4.89
CA ASN A 44 23.20 -9.86 -6.23
C ASN A 44 22.15 -9.69 -7.33
N ASP A 45 20.87 -9.97 -7.05
CA ASP A 45 19.82 -9.96 -8.07
C ASP A 45 18.41 -9.78 -7.48
N THR A 46 17.46 -9.48 -8.37
CA THR A 46 16.05 -9.30 -8.06
C THR A 46 15.23 -10.35 -8.81
N GLU A 47 14.65 -11.30 -8.08
CA GLU A 47 13.88 -12.42 -8.64
C GLU A 47 12.38 -12.08 -8.67
N TYR A 48 11.72 -12.29 -9.80
CA TYR A 48 10.27 -12.10 -9.91
C TYR A 48 9.53 -13.24 -9.21
N ILE A 49 8.63 -12.90 -8.28
CA ILE A 49 7.80 -13.89 -7.57
C ILE A 49 6.47 -14.09 -8.30
N GLY A 50 5.84 -13.00 -8.72
CA GLY A 50 4.49 -13.04 -9.28
C GLY A 50 3.80 -11.69 -9.28
N ASP A 51 2.67 -11.66 -9.99
CA ASP A 51 1.69 -10.59 -9.94
C ASP A 51 0.50 -11.02 -9.07
N PHE A 52 0.05 -10.11 -8.20
CA PHE A 52 -0.97 -10.35 -7.20
C PHE A 52 -2.02 -9.26 -7.22
N THR A 53 -3.25 -9.61 -6.91
CA THR A 53 -4.35 -8.66 -6.72
C THR A 53 -4.58 -8.41 -5.24
N THR A 54 -5.42 -7.43 -4.94
CA THR A 54 -5.81 -7.05 -3.59
C THR A 54 -6.71 -8.09 -2.89
N ASN A 55 -7.22 -9.09 -3.62
CA ASN A 55 -7.87 -10.28 -3.07
C ASN A 55 -6.91 -11.41 -2.70
N ASP A 56 -5.67 -11.37 -3.19
CA ASP A 56 -4.70 -12.43 -2.96
C ASP A 56 -4.02 -12.28 -1.59
N THR A 57 -3.74 -13.41 -0.95
CA THR A 57 -2.95 -13.44 0.29
C THR A 57 -1.53 -13.87 -0.02
N LEU A 58 -0.59 -12.95 0.20
CA LEU A 58 0.82 -13.20 -0.03
C LEU A 58 1.51 -13.66 1.25
N VAL A 59 2.10 -14.85 1.22
CA VAL A 59 2.90 -15.40 2.32
C VAL A 59 4.38 -15.21 2.00
N LEU A 60 5.00 -14.22 2.62
CA LEU A 60 6.40 -13.87 2.39
C LEU A 60 7.30 -14.48 3.47
N SER A 61 8.37 -15.15 3.03
CA SER A 61 9.41 -15.66 3.95
C SER A 61 10.23 -14.51 4.51
N SER A 62 10.41 -14.45 5.82
CA SER A 62 11.24 -13.42 6.47
C SER A 62 12.75 -13.61 6.26
N ALA A 63 13.17 -14.64 5.52
CA ALA A 63 14.56 -14.83 5.13
C ALA A 63 15.02 -13.87 4.02
N TYR A 64 14.09 -13.20 3.32
CA TYR A 64 14.39 -12.36 2.17
C TYR A 64 13.79 -10.97 2.30
N ASN A 65 14.38 -10.02 1.57
CA ASN A 65 13.80 -8.71 1.35
C ASN A 65 12.91 -8.75 0.12
N TYR A 66 11.85 -7.93 0.09
CA TYR A 66 10.93 -7.89 -1.05
C TYR A 66 10.71 -6.45 -1.50
N GLN A 67 10.56 -6.28 -2.80
CA GLN A 67 10.13 -5.06 -3.44
C GLN A 67 8.77 -5.28 -4.07
N ILE A 68 7.78 -4.49 -3.65
CA ILE A 68 6.40 -4.56 -4.17
C ILE A 68 6.18 -3.32 -5.03
N THR A 69 5.93 -3.53 -6.31
CA THR A 69 5.65 -2.47 -7.27
C THR A 69 4.16 -2.47 -7.58
N VAL A 70 3.52 -1.32 -7.41
CA VAL A 70 2.12 -1.14 -7.79
C VAL A 70 2.08 -0.87 -9.28
N LYS A 71 1.45 -1.77 -10.04
CA LYS A 71 1.17 -1.55 -11.44
C LYS A 71 -0.11 -0.73 -11.52
N PRO A 72 -0.08 0.48 -12.08
CA PRO A 72 -1.29 1.26 -12.29
C PRO A 72 -2.15 0.47 -13.28
N ASN A 73 -3.24 -0.10 -12.80
CA ASN A 73 -4.25 -0.64 -13.70
C ASN A 73 -4.92 0.56 -14.35
N VAL A 74 -4.98 0.54 -15.68
CA VAL A 74 -5.85 1.43 -16.41
C VAL A 74 -7.27 0.90 -16.24
N VAL A 75 -7.86 1.15 -15.05
CA VAL A 75 -9.30 1.13 -14.92
C VAL A 75 -9.80 2.21 -15.85
N SER A 76 -10.12 1.80 -17.07
CA SER A 76 -10.68 2.69 -18.05
C SER A 76 -12.05 3.06 -17.52
N LEU A 77 -12.19 4.29 -17.02
CA LEU A 77 -13.45 4.87 -16.56
C LEU A 77 -14.52 4.86 -17.67
N THR A 78 -14.11 4.62 -18.92
CA THR A 78 -14.99 4.46 -20.08
C THR A 78 -15.30 3.00 -20.43
N ALA A 79 -14.55 2.02 -19.92
CA ALA A 79 -14.80 0.60 -20.15
C ALA A 79 -15.83 0.02 -19.16
N ASP A 80 -15.87 0.51 -17.92
CA ASP A 80 -16.89 0.15 -16.96
C ASP A 80 -17.49 1.41 -16.28
N PRO A 81 -18.69 1.84 -16.68
CA PRO A 81 -19.32 3.03 -16.11
C PRO A 81 -19.71 2.84 -14.63
N ILE A 82 -19.88 1.61 -14.16
CA ILE A 82 -20.17 1.32 -12.74
C ILE A 82 -18.94 1.64 -11.89
N GLN A 83 -17.75 1.24 -12.34
CA GLN A 83 -16.48 1.63 -11.72
C GLN A 83 -16.28 3.15 -11.71
N GLY A 84 -16.68 3.83 -12.78
CA GLY A 84 -16.66 5.30 -12.83
C GLY A 84 -17.53 5.97 -11.75
N VAL A 85 -18.69 5.39 -11.45
CA VAL A 85 -19.56 5.88 -10.36
C VAL A 85 -18.91 5.65 -9.00
N TYR A 86 -18.27 4.49 -8.77
CA TYR A 86 -17.56 4.23 -7.52
C TYR A 86 -16.39 5.18 -7.30
N TRP A 87 -15.61 5.47 -8.35
CA TRP A 87 -14.58 6.50 -8.34
C TRP A 87 -15.16 7.87 -7.98
N PHE A 88 -16.24 8.28 -8.64
CA PHE A 88 -16.88 9.56 -8.35
C PHE A 88 -17.37 9.65 -6.89
N GLN A 89 -17.97 8.59 -6.35
CA GLN A 89 -18.41 8.54 -4.96
C GLN A 89 -17.24 8.61 -3.97
N ALA A 90 -16.15 7.90 -4.23
CA ALA A 90 -14.96 7.91 -3.37
C ALA A 90 -14.32 9.31 -3.29
N TYR A 91 -14.31 10.06 -4.40
CA TYR A 91 -13.71 11.39 -4.47
C TYR A 91 -14.69 12.54 -4.23
N LEU A 92 -16.00 12.28 -4.10
CA LEU A 92 -17.04 13.27 -3.87
C LEU A 92 -16.73 14.23 -2.69
N PRO A 93 -16.25 13.77 -1.52
CA PRO A 93 -15.94 14.66 -0.40
C PRO A 93 -14.85 15.68 -0.75
N PHE A 94 -13.82 15.25 -1.50
CA PHE A 94 -12.72 16.12 -1.93
C PHE A 94 -13.19 17.14 -2.96
N ILE A 95 -14.00 16.70 -3.93
CA ILE A 95 -14.59 17.59 -4.95
C ILE A 95 -15.43 18.67 -4.28
N LEU A 96 -16.28 18.30 -3.32
CA LEU A 96 -17.12 19.24 -2.57
C LEU A 96 -16.28 20.21 -1.73
N ALA A 97 -15.21 19.73 -1.09
CA ALA A 97 -14.30 20.58 -0.32
C ALA A 97 -13.61 21.62 -1.22
N PHE A 98 -13.09 21.21 -2.38
CA PHE A 98 -12.49 22.13 -3.36
C PHE A 98 -13.50 23.15 -3.91
N ALA A 99 -14.73 22.71 -4.21
CA ALA A 99 -15.79 23.60 -4.66
C ALA A 99 -16.11 24.66 -3.60
N LEU A 100 -16.17 24.27 -2.33
CA LEU A 100 -16.47 25.17 -1.22
C LEU A 100 -15.35 26.22 -1.03
N VAL A 101 -14.08 25.79 -1.09
CA VAL A 101 -12.93 26.71 -1.09
C VAL A 101 -13.01 27.69 -2.27
N GLY A 102 -13.32 27.20 -3.47
CA GLY A 102 -13.52 28.05 -4.66
C GLY A 102 -14.60 29.10 -4.45
N CYS A 103 -15.76 28.70 -3.91
CA CYS A 103 -16.85 29.62 -3.57
C CYS A 103 -16.42 30.70 -2.57
N VAL A 104 -15.64 30.34 -1.55
CA VAL A 104 -15.13 31.30 -0.55
C VAL A 104 -14.17 32.30 -1.21
N VAL A 105 -13.23 31.84 -2.04
CA VAL A 105 -12.27 32.71 -2.73
C VAL A 105 -12.98 33.67 -3.68
N VAL A 106 -13.91 33.17 -4.49
CA VAL A 106 -14.71 34.01 -5.41
C VAL A 106 -15.58 34.99 -4.62
N GLY A 107 -16.21 34.54 -3.53
CA GLY A 107 -17.01 35.38 -2.65
C GLY A 107 -16.21 36.54 -2.06
N LEU A 108 -15.02 36.25 -1.49
CA LEU A 108 -14.11 37.27 -0.96
C LEU A 108 -13.64 38.24 -2.04
N PHE A 109 -13.31 37.74 -3.24
CA PHE A 109 -12.91 38.57 -4.36
C PHE A 109 -14.03 39.55 -4.79
N LEU A 110 -15.28 39.08 -4.85
CA LEU A 110 -16.43 39.92 -5.19
C LEU A 110 -16.72 40.97 -4.12
N ILE A 111 -16.58 40.61 -2.83
CA ILE A 111 -16.73 41.55 -1.71
C ILE A 111 -15.63 42.63 -1.78
N TRP A 112 -14.37 42.24 -1.94
CA TRP A 112 -13.24 43.18 -2.08
C TRP A 112 -13.43 44.12 -3.27
N LYS A 113 -13.79 43.59 -4.45
CA LYS A 113 -14.05 44.37 -5.67
C LYS A 113 -15.19 45.38 -5.47
N ARG A 114 -16.20 45.06 -4.66
CA ARG A 114 -17.30 45.99 -4.32
C ARG A 114 -16.89 47.00 -3.25
N GLY A 115 -16.09 46.60 -2.27
CA GLY A 115 -15.57 47.49 -1.21
C GLY A 115 -14.55 48.51 -1.71
N ALA A 116 -13.76 48.19 -2.74
CA ALA A 116 -12.80 49.10 -3.37
C ALA A 116 -13.46 50.18 -4.28
N LYS A 117 -14.80 50.20 -4.41
CA LYS A 117 -15.56 51.21 -5.16
C LYS A 117 -16.18 52.31 -4.28
N LEU A 118 -15.77 52.41 -3.01
CA LEU A 118 -16.03 53.56 -2.12
C LEU A 118 -14.76 54.40 -2.01
#